data_AF-A0A2V2XLL3-F1
#
_entry.id   AF-A0A2V2XLL3-F1
#
_cell.length_a   1.000
_cell.length_b   1.000
_cell.length_c   1.000
_cell.angle_alpha   90.00
_cell.angle_beta   90.00
_cell.angle_gamma   90.00
#
_symmetry.space_group_name_H-M   'P 1'
#
loop_
_entity.id
_entity.type
_entity.pdbx_description
1 polymer ?
#
loop_
_entity_poly.entity_id
_entity_poly.type
_entity_poly.pdbx_seq_one_letter_code
_entity_poly.pdbx_strand_id
1 'polypeptide(L)'
;MSSIEELKIVRLYRAYNTAIQMCMDRGYTVRHPSAVAQAVRDPSVYSYEHGLDYDWFLQRFVTQRAAASGAERAEEDEDDKVRVPTNQNKLLEENKKRIPMRGAMRLVCSAELDGATDDEEVSLSKRGEKKGSLMLVFFSASPSLSMSELQECREKALLKEANCMVVVSAGKIPPMVRRGARELSGFLRAGTGEEIMSIQLLEEDELAYNIARHETVPQHEVLSPEEAQLFLQQRQISLSQLPRILKEDPMVAYLGLARGSIVKIHRDTKESGPYEMYRQVI
;
A
#
# COMPACT_ATOMS: atom_id res chain seq x y z
N MET A 1 15.30 -8.04 -21.41
CA MET A 1 14.86 -7.02 -20.44
C MET A 1 15.41 -5.68 -20.89
N SER A 2 14.82 -5.02 -21.90
CA SER A 2 15.51 -3.95 -22.64
C SER A 2 14.72 -2.67 -22.90
N SER A 3 13.59 -2.45 -22.21
CA SER A 3 12.86 -1.17 -22.30
C SER A 3 12.64 -0.52 -20.94
N ILE A 4 12.83 0.81 -20.88
CA ILE A 4 12.54 1.65 -19.70
C ILE A 4 11.10 1.45 -19.19
N GLU A 5 10.18 1.14 -20.10
CA GLU A 5 8.78 0.89 -19.76
C GLU A 5 8.60 -0.40 -18.96
N GLU A 6 9.37 -1.45 -19.27
CA GLU A 6 9.35 -2.71 -18.50
C GLU A 6 9.85 -2.49 -17.07
N LEU A 7 10.93 -1.72 -16.91
CA LEU A 7 11.46 -1.37 -15.58
C LEU A 7 10.44 -0.60 -14.73
N LYS A 8 9.68 0.30 -15.35
CA LYS A 8 8.60 1.02 -14.65
C LYS A 8 7.49 0.07 -14.17
N ILE A 9 7.13 -0.94 -14.98
CA ILE A 9 6.14 -1.95 -14.59
C ILE A 9 6.68 -2.82 -13.45
N VAL A 10 7.94 -3.24 -13.51
CA VAL A 10 8.56 -4.02 -12.43
C VAL A 10 8.62 -3.22 -11.12
N ARG A 11 8.95 -1.93 -11.18
CA ARG A 11 8.90 -1.05 -9.99
C ARG A 11 7.50 -0.93 -9.42
N LEU A 12 6.50 -0.73 -10.27
CA LEU A 12 5.09 -0.66 -9.84
C LEU A 12 4.63 -1.98 -9.20
N TYR A 13 5.02 -3.11 -9.78
CA TYR A 13 4.75 -4.44 -9.21
C TYR A 13 5.37 -4.58 -7.81
N ARG A 14 6.64 -4.20 -7.63
CA ARG A 14 7.29 -4.23 -6.31
C ARG A 14 6.58 -3.31 -5.32
N ALA A 15 6.27 -2.08 -5.73
CA ALA A 15 5.54 -1.13 -4.90
C ALA A 15 4.16 -1.66 -4.48
N TYR A 16 3.47 -2.37 -5.37
CA TYR A 16 2.19 -3.00 -5.08
C TYR A 16 2.31 -4.13 -4.04
N ASN A 17 3.31 -5.01 -4.19
CA ASN A 17 3.57 -6.07 -3.22
C ASN A 17 3.98 -5.50 -1.86
N THR A 18 4.84 -4.47 -1.82
CA THR A 18 5.20 -3.78 -0.58
C THR A 18 3.98 -3.12 0.06
N ALA A 19 3.07 -2.53 -0.73
CA ALA A 19 1.83 -1.96 -0.19
C ALA A 19 0.93 -3.03 0.45
N ILE A 20 0.83 -4.22 -0.15
CA ILE A 20 0.09 -5.36 0.42
C ILE A 20 0.73 -5.81 1.74
N GLN A 21 2.05 -6.00 1.76
CA GLN A 21 2.81 -6.37 2.96
C GLN A 21 2.65 -5.33 4.06
N MET A 22 2.76 -4.04 3.72
CA MET A 22 2.52 -2.93 4.64
C MET A 22 1.10 -2.97 5.24
N CYS A 23 0.08 -3.35 4.47
CA CYS A 23 -1.27 -3.54 5.01
C CYS A 23 -1.30 -4.65 6.06
N MET A 24 -0.64 -5.79 5.77
CA MET A 24 -0.57 -6.94 6.67
C MET A 24 0.21 -6.63 7.94
N ASP A 25 1.37 -5.98 7.82
CA ASP A 25 2.22 -5.61 8.96
C ASP A 25 1.53 -4.61 9.90
N ARG A 26 0.57 -3.84 9.38
CA ARG A 26 -0.32 -2.98 10.18
C ARG A 26 -1.52 -3.72 10.80
N GLY A 27 -1.62 -5.03 10.62
CA GLY A 27 -2.73 -5.86 11.13
C GLY A 27 -4.01 -5.81 10.28
N TYR A 28 -3.93 -5.39 9.01
CA TYR A 28 -5.10 -5.39 8.11
C TYR A 28 -5.06 -6.54 7.12
N THR A 29 -6.23 -7.12 6.85
CA THR A 29 -6.39 -8.10 5.77
C THR A 29 -7.03 -7.50 4.53
N VAL A 30 -6.48 -7.83 3.36
CA VAL A 30 -6.98 -7.33 2.06
C VAL A 30 -8.31 -8.02 1.74
N ARG A 31 -9.37 -7.23 1.55
CA ARG A 31 -10.73 -7.73 1.23
C ARG A 31 -11.11 -7.52 -0.22
N HIS A 32 -10.71 -6.38 -0.80
CA HIS A 32 -11.02 -6.04 -2.18
C HIS A 32 -9.78 -5.43 -2.86
N PRO A 33 -9.51 -5.73 -4.15
CA PRO A 33 -10.34 -6.49 -5.10
C PRO A 33 -10.38 -7.97 -4.76
N SER A 34 -11.54 -8.63 -4.96
CA SER A 34 -11.74 -10.02 -4.53
C SER A 34 -10.69 -10.98 -5.09
N ALA A 35 -10.24 -10.74 -6.32
CA ALA A 35 -9.18 -11.52 -6.96
C ALA A 35 -7.84 -11.40 -6.21
N VAL A 36 -7.50 -10.20 -5.72
CA VAL A 36 -6.27 -9.97 -4.94
C VAL A 36 -6.43 -10.60 -3.56
N ALA A 37 -7.60 -10.46 -2.93
CA ALA A 37 -7.89 -11.07 -1.64
C ALA A 37 -7.82 -12.61 -1.67
N GLN A 38 -8.26 -13.23 -2.77
CA GLN A 38 -8.11 -14.67 -3.01
C GLN A 38 -6.64 -15.04 -3.26
N ALA A 39 -5.97 -14.35 -4.18
CA ALA A 39 -4.57 -14.63 -4.50
C ALA A 39 -3.64 -14.51 -3.29
N VAL A 40 -3.89 -13.54 -2.40
CA VAL A 40 -3.14 -13.36 -1.15
C VAL A 40 -3.36 -14.51 -0.15
N ARG A 41 -4.52 -15.17 -0.18
CA ARG A 41 -4.81 -16.33 0.68
C ARG A 41 -4.26 -17.63 0.11
N ASP A 42 -4.05 -17.69 -1.20
CA ASP A 42 -3.58 -18.87 -1.90
C ASP A 42 -2.04 -18.98 -1.80
N PRO A 43 -1.49 -19.97 -1.06
CA PRO A 43 -0.04 -20.10 -0.87
C PRO A 43 0.74 -20.44 -2.14
N SER A 44 0.04 -20.86 -3.21
CA SER A 44 0.64 -21.14 -4.51
C SER A 44 0.92 -19.89 -5.34
N VAL A 45 0.24 -18.78 -5.05
CA VAL A 45 0.32 -17.52 -5.81
C VAL A 45 0.98 -16.41 -4.99
N TYR A 46 0.83 -16.47 -3.66
CA TYR A 46 1.40 -15.49 -2.75
C TYR A 46 2.36 -16.15 -1.75
N SER A 47 3.56 -15.57 -1.65
CA SER A 47 4.48 -15.81 -0.55
C SER A 47 4.75 -14.49 0.16
N TYR A 48 4.79 -14.49 1.49
CA TYR A 48 5.18 -13.28 2.23
C TYR A 48 6.59 -12.81 1.85
N GLU A 49 7.49 -13.73 1.47
CA GLU A 49 8.85 -13.39 1.08
C GLU A 49 8.97 -12.81 -0.34
N HIS A 50 8.11 -13.22 -1.27
CA HIS A 50 8.24 -12.83 -2.68
C HIS A 50 7.09 -11.93 -3.17
N GLY A 51 6.02 -11.83 -2.40
CA GLY A 51 4.77 -11.19 -2.76
C GLY A 51 3.91 -12.06 -3.67
N LEU A 52 3.01 -11.41 -4.42
CA LEU A 52 2.25 -12.05 -5.50
C LEU A 52 3.16 -12.30 -6.69
N ASP A 53 2.92 -13.35 -7.46
CA ASP A 53 3.67 -13.63 -8.69
C ASP A 53 3.59 -12.50 -9.74
N TYR A 54 4.71 -12.26 -10.43
CA TYR A 54 4.81 -11.20 -11.46
C TYR A 54 3.89 -11.46 -12.66
N ASP A 55 3.78 -12.70 -13.12
CA ASP A 55 2.94 -13.05 -14.27
C ASP A 55 1.46 -12.86 -13.94
N TRP A 56 1.06 -13.22 -12.71
CA TRP A 56 -0.29 -12.96 -12.22
C TRP A 56 -0.60 -11.47 -12.22
N PHE A 57 0.34 -10.65 -11.74
CA PHE A 57 0.22 -9.19 -11.74
C PHE A 57 0.04 -8.62 -13.16
N LEU A 58 0.86 -9.08 -14.11
CA LEU A 58 0.80 -8.63 -15.50
C LEU A 58 -0.57 -8.92 -16.12
N GLN A 59 -1.08 -10.14 -15.96
CA GLN A 59 -2.39 -10.53 -16.51
C GLN A 59 -3.53 -9.67 -15.98
N ARG A 60 -3.43 -9.21 -14.72
CA ARG A 60 -4.53 -8.50 -14.05
C ARG A 60 -4.50 -6.99 -14.27
N PHE A 61 -3.31 -6.38 -14.21
CA PHE A 61 -3.16 -4.92 -14.13
C PHE A 61 -2.49 -4.29 -15.32
N VAL A 62 -1.98 -5.07 -16.28
CA VAL A 62 -1.28 -4.53 -17.45
C VAL A 62 -2.02 -4.91 -18.72
N THR A 63 -2.51 -3.89 -19.44
CA THR A 63 -3.14 -4.10 -20.75
C THR A 63 -2.10 -3.98 -21.85
N GLN A 64 -2.18 -4.86 -22.85
CA GLN A 64 -1.43 -4.73 -24.10
C GLN A 64 -2.28 -3.98 -25.11
N ARG A 65 -1.88 -2.77 -25.49
CA ARG A 65 -2.52 -2.09 -26.62
C ARG A 65 -1.76 -2.49 -27.87
N ALA A 66 -2.43 -3.19 -28.80
CA ALA A 66 -1.91 -3.31 -30.15
C ALA A 66 -1.82 -1.88 -30.72
N ALA A 67 -0.66 -1.51 -31.27
CA ALA A 67 -0.56 -0.26 -32.01
C ALA A 67 -1.65 -0.30 -33.09
N ALA A 68 -2.55 0.68 -33.08
CA ALA A 68 -3.52 0.83 -34.15
C ALA A 68 -2.73 0.97 -35.45
N SER A 69 -2.81 -0.05 -36.32
CA SER A 69 -2.42 0.10 -37.72
C SER A 69 -3.22 1.28 -38.26
N GLY A 70 -2.53 2.29 -38.78
CA GLY A 70 -3.15 3.51 -39.29
C GLY A 70 -4.29 3.19 -40.24
N ALA A 71 -5.50 3.65 -39.89
CA ALA A 71 -6.56 3.84 -40.85
C ALA A 71 -6.26 5.13 -41.62
N GLU A 72 -5.24 5.09 -42.48
CA GLU A 72 -5.18 5.98 -43.63
C GLU A 72 -5.93 5.28 -44.76
N ARG A 73 -6.92 5.99 -45.32
CA ARG A 73 -7.67 5.59 -46.50
C ARG A 73 -6.68 5.24 -47.62
N ALA A 74 -6.62 3.99 -48.02
CA ALA A 74 -6.06 3.61 -49.30
C ALA A 74 -7.11 3.95 -50.37
N GLU A 75 -6.83 5.01 -51.13
CA GLU A 75 -7.34 5.13 -52.49
C GLU A 75 -6.69 4.03 -53.33
N GLU A 76 -7.48 3.50 -54.25
CA GLU A 76 -7.16 2.44 -55.20
C GLU A 76 -5.93 2.83 -56.04
N ASP A 77 -5.00 1.90 -56.23
CA ASP A 77 -4.30 1.72 -57.51
C ASP A 77 -3.66 0.31 -57.54
N GLU A 78 -4.07 -0.45 -58.55
CA GLU A 78 -3.48 -1.74 -58.94
C GLU A 78 -2.06 -1.51 -59.48
N ASP A 79 -1.07 -2.29 -59.01
CA ASP A 79 -0.21 -3.05 -59.93
C ASP A 79 0.76 -4.02 -59.22
N ASP A 80 1.00 -5.11 -59.94
CA ASP A 80 1.62 -6.38 -59.60
C ASP A 80 3.15 -6.31 -59.34
N LYS A 81 3.63 -6.98 -58.27
CA LYS A 81 4.86 -7.82 -58.29
C LYS A 81 5.17 -8.54 -56.96
N VAL A 82 5.21 -9.87 -57.07
CA VAL A 82 5.73 -10.91 -56.18
C VAL A 82 6.86 -10.46 -55.21
N ARG A 83 6.64 -10.63 -53.90
CA ARG A 83 7.68 -10.54 -52.85
C ARG A 83 7.61 -11.72 -51.87
N VAL A 84 8.76 -12.38 -51.76
CA VAL A 84 9.10 -13.56 -50.93
C VAL A 84 8.68 -13.37 -49.46
N PRO A 85 8.13 -14.39 -48.76
CA PRO A 85 7.74 -14.27 -47.35
C PRO A 85 9.00 -14.31 -46.47
N THR A 86 9.61 -13.14 -46.23
CA THR A 86 10.75 -13.01 -45.32
C THR A 86 10.25 -12.48 -43.98
N ASN A 87 10.17 -13.37 -42.98
CA ASN A 87 10.43 -13.12 -41.55
C ASN A 87 9.87 -11.83 -40.88
N GLN A 88 8.77 -11.23 -41.37
CA GLN A 88 8.19 -10.02 -40.76
C GLN A 88 7.38 -10.32 -39.48
N ASN A 89 6.96 -11.56 -39.25
CA ASN A 89 6.15 -11.93 -38.09
C ASN A 89 6.90 -11.87 -36.75
N LYS A 90 8.25 -11.85 -36.75
CA LYS A 90 9.04 -11.67 -35.52
C LYS A 90 9.26 -10.21 -35.10
N LEU A 91 9.17 -9.26 -36.03
CA LEU A 91 9.38 -7.83 -35.76
C LEU A 91 8.07 -7.11 -35.38
N LEU A 92 6.91 -7.67 -35.72
CA LEU A 92 5.59 -7.11 -35.40
C LEU A 92 5.14 -7.42 -33.96
N GLU A 93 5.76 -8.38 -33.28
CA GLU A 93 5.51 -8.69 -31.87
C GLU A 93 6.23 -7.71 -30.91
N GLU A 94 7.27 -7.00 -31.38
CA GLU A 94 8.21 -6.26 -30.53
C GLU A 94 7.72 -4.88 -30.04
N ASN A 95 6.57 -4.38 -30.49
CA ASN A 95 6.05 -3.05 -30.09
C ASN A 95 4.61 -3.07 -29.53
N LYS A 96 4.23 -4.12 -28.80
CA LYS A 96 3.01 -4.07 -27.97
C LYS A 96 3.28 -3.24 -26.72
N LYS A 97 2.89 -1.97 -26.75
CA LYS A 97 3.05 -1.06 -25.60
C LYS A 97 2.22 -1.56 -24.42
N ARG A 98 2.91 -1.89 -23.32
CA ARG A 98 2.30 -2.35 -22.06
C ARG A 98 1.93 -1.13 -21.21
N ILE A 99 0.65 -0.97 -20.90
CA ILE A 99 0.15 0.17 -20.11
C ILE A 99 -0.42 -0.35 -18.79
N PRO A 100 0.15 0.04 -17.63
CA PRO A 100 -0.38 -0.36 -16.33
C PRO A 100 -1.64 0.44 -15.97
N MET A 101 -2.66 -0.24 -15.47
CA MET A 101 -3.93 0.33 -15.02
C MET A 101 -3.86 0.73 -13.55
N ARG A 102 -3.06 1.76 -13.21
CA ARG A 102 -2.87 2.22 -11.82
C ARG A 102 -4.16 2.49 -11.07
N GLY A 103 -5.12 3.19 -11.68
CA GLY A 103 -6.41 3.50 -11.05
C GLY A 103 -7.25 2.27 -10.68
N ALA A 104 -6.97 1.10 -11.26
CA ALA A 104 -7.62 -0.16 -10.90
C ALA A 104 -6.97 -0.85 -9.69
N MET A 105 -5.75 -0.46 -9.31
CA MET A 105 -4.94 -1.06 -8.24
C MET A 105 -5.35 -0.55 -6.84
N ARG A 106 -6.65 -0.34 -6.60
CA ARG A 106 -7.16 0.07 -5.29
C ARG A 106 -7.22 -1.12 -4.35
N LEU A 107 -6.78 -0.96 -3.10
CA LEU A 107 -6.93 -1.97 -2.05
C LEU A 107 -7.94 -1.47 -1.00
N VAL A 108 -8.80 -2.36 -0.55
CA VAL A 108 -9.66 -2.15 0.62
C VAL A 108 -9.27 -3.20 1.64
N CYS A 109 -8.82 -2.75 2.79
CA CYS A 109 -8.33 -3.60 3.86
C CYS A 109 -9.17 -3.37 5.12
N SER A 110 -9.40 -4.43 5.88
CA SER A 110 -10.14 -4.41 7.15
C SER A 110 -9.26 -4.95 8.25
N ALA A 111 -9.26 -4.32 9.42
CA ALA A 111 -8.67 -4.93 10.61
C ALA A 111 -9.47 -6.18 10.98
N GLU A 112 -8.79 -7.27 11.30
CA GLU A 112 -9.44 -8.43 11.92
C GLU A 112 -9.62 -8.12 13.40
N LEU A 113 -10.84 -8.33 13.91
CA LEU A 113 -11.08 -8.29 15.34
C LEU A 113 -10.51 -9.60 15.89
N ASP A 114 -9.39 -9.54 16.60
CA ASP A 114 -8.85 -10.70 17.32
C ASP A 114 -9.95 -11.27 18.24
N GLY A 115 -10.46 -12.45 17.88
CA GLY A 115 -11.60 -13.05 18.55
C GLY A 115 -12.19 -14.25 17.81
N ALA A 116 -11.37 -15.25 17.52
CA ALA A 116 -11.83 -16.60 17.19
C ALA A 116 -10.85 -17.64 17.76
N THR A 117 -10.76 -17.71 19.09
CA THR A 117 -10.61 -19.02 19.73
C THR A 117 -11.99 -19.69 19.65
N ASP A 118 -12.05 -20.84 18.99
CA ASP A 118 -13.21 -21.73 18.96
C ASP A 118 -13.57 -22.13 20.40
N ASP A 119 -14.57 -21.47 20.99
CA ASP A 119 -15.35 -22.01 22.09
C ASP A 119 -16.78 -21.47 21.95
N GLU A 120 -17.70 -22.38 21.62
CA GLU A 120 -19.12 -22.12 21.49
C GLU A 120 -19.81 -21.85 22.84
N GLU A 121 -20.83 -20.99 22.76
CA GLU A 121 -21.90 -20.72 23.73
C GLU A 121 -21.53 -20.03 25.06
N VAL A 122 -21.92 -18.75 25.18
CA VAL A 122 -23.14 -18.33 25.91
C VAL A 122 -23.25 -16.79 25.93
N SER A 123 -24.49 -16.32 25.78
CA SER A 123 -25.05 -15.00 26.14
C SER A 123 -25.08 -13.88 25.09
N LEU A 124 -26.23 -13.85 24.40
CA LEU A 124 -26.90 -12.69 23.83
C LEU A 124 -26.94 -11.52 24.84
N SER A 125 -26.20 -10.43 24.60
CA SER A 125 -26.63 -9.02 24.75
C SER A 125 -25.45 -8.04 24.77
N LYS A 126 -25.18 -7.44 23.60
CA LYS A 126 -24.70 -6.04 23.40
C LYS A 126 -24.36 -5.87 21.91
N ARG A 127 -25.39 -5.64 21.10
CA ARG A 127 -25.25 -5.33 19.67
C ARG A 127 -24.89 -3.85 19.52
N GLY A 128 -23.68 -3.50 19.92
CA GLY A 128 -22.95 -2.35 19.42
C GLY A 128 -21.80 -2.92 18.61
N GLU A 129 -22.04 -3.18 17.32
CA GLU A 129 -21.02 -3.70 16.41
C GLU A 129 -19.84 -2.72 16.43
N LYS A 130 -18.72 -3.09 17.08
CA LYS A 130 -17.44 -2.41 16.90
C LYS A 130 -17.05 -2.62 15.43
N LYS A 131 -17.47 -1.69 14.58
CA LYS A 131 -17.20 -1.70 13.15
C LYS A 131 -15.67 -1.66 12.98
N GLY A 132 -15.10 -2.71 12.39
CA GLY A 132 -13.66 -2.84 12.22
C GLY A 132 -13.08 -1.66 11.44
N SER A 133 -11.88 -1.21 11.83
CA SER A 133 -11.18 -0.12 11.16
C SER A 133 -10.93 -0.49 9.69
N LEU A 134 -11.37 0.38 8.78
CA LEU A 134 -11.18 0.21 7.34
C LEU A 134 -10.01 1.09 6.86
N MET A 135 -9.12 0.50 6.07
CA MET A 135 -8.03 1.17 5.38
C MET A 135 -8.19 1.07 3.87
N LEU A 136 -8.01 2.19 3.17
CA LEU A 136 -8.06 2.24 1.71
C LEU A 136 -6.71 2.65 1.14
N VAL A 137 -6.20 1.88 0.18
CA VAL A 137 -4.99 2.23 -0.58
C VAL A 137 -5.39 2.55 -2.01
N PHE A 138 -5.01 3.74 -2.48
CA PHE A 138 -5.24 4.19 -3.85
C PHE A 138 -3.91 4.36 -4.57
N PHE A 139 -3.84 3.91 -5.82
CA PHE A 139 -2.72 4.21 -6.71
C PHE A 139 -3.18 5.28 -7.70
N SER A 140 -2.46 6.39 -7.72
CA SER A 140 -2.77 7.53 -8.58
C SER A 140 -2.65 7.13 -10.05
N ALA A 141 -3.64 7.49 -10.85
CA ALA A 141 -3.60 7.21 -12.29
C ALA A 141 -2.66 8.17 -13.02
N SER A 142 -2.51 9.38 -12.49
CA SER A 142 -1.67 10.42 -13.02
C SER A 142 -0.23 10.29 -12.50
N PRO A 143 0.79 10.75 -13.25
CA PRO A 143 2.18 10.69 -12.80
C PRO A 143 2.48 11.61 -11.61
N SER A 144 1.69 12.69 -11.45
CA SER A 144 1.81 13.66 -10.37
C SER A 144 0.44 13.86 -9.74
N LEU A 145 0.32 13.51 -8.47
CA LEU A 145 -0.94 13.63 -7.73
C LEU A 145 -1.44 15.08 -7.70
N SER A 146 -2.68 15.30 -8.14
CA SER A 146 -3.35 16.60 -8.07
C SER A 146 -4.21 16.75 -6.81
N MET A 147 -4.56 17.99 -6.45
CA MET A 147 -5.49 18.24 -5.34
C MET A 147 -6.90 17.70 -5.61
N SER A 148 -7.36 17.74 -6.86
CA SER A 148 -8.67 17.22 -7.24
C SER A 148 -8.72 15.69 -7.08
N GLU A 149 -7.68 14.99 -7.52
CA GLU A 149 -7.58 13.53 -7.38
C GLU A 149 -7.54 13.12 -5.90
N LEU A 150 -6.83 13.88 -5.06
CA LEU A 150 -6.82 13.66 -3.62
C LEU A 150 -8.21 13.86 -2.97
N GLN A 151 -8.94 14.90 -3.39
CA GLN A 151 -10.31 15.16 -2.90
C GLN A 151 -11.29 14.05 -3.34
N GLU A 152 -11.20 13.59 -4.58
CA GLU A 152 -11.99 12.45 -5.07
C GLU A 152 -11.69 11.16 -4.30
N CYS A 153 -10.41 10.89 -4.01
CA CYS A 153 -10.03 9.74 -3.19
C CYS A 153 -10.59 9.86 -1.77
N ARG A 154 -10.53 11.06 -1.18
CA ARG A 154 -11.10 11.34 0.14
C ARG A 154 -12.61 11.12 0.16
N GLU A 155 -13.34 11.61 -0.83
CA GLU A 155 -14.80 11.40 -0.92
C GLU A 155 -15.15 9.91 -0.98
N LYS A 156 -14.44 9.14 -1.82
CA LYS A 156 -14.59 7.68 -1.89
C LYS A 156 -14.27 6.98 -0.57
N ALA A 157 -13.30 7.50 0.19
CA ALA A 157 -12.93 6.97 1.49
C ALA A 157 -13.96 7.29 2.58
N LEU A 158 -14.49 8.52 2.58
CA LEU A 158 -15.56 8.94 3.49
C LEU A 158 -16.85 8.16 3.23
N LEU A 159 -17.21 7.91 1.96
CA LEU A 159 -18.37 7.10 1.60
C LEU A 159 -18.28 5.66 2.14
N LYS A 160 -17.06 5.13 2.24
CA LYS A 160 -16.79 3.80 2.82
C LYS A 160 -16.49 3.85 4.32
N GLU A 161 -16.58 5.02 4.94
CA GLU A 161 -16.26 5.26 6.35
C GLU A 161 -14.89 4.74 6.77
N ALA A 162 -13.87 4.92 5.92
CA ALA A 162 -12.51 4.49 6.23
C ALA A 162 -11.81 5.40 7.25
N ASN A 163 -11.15 4.81 8.23
CA ASN A 163 -10.36 5.51 9.24
C ASN A 163 -8.99 5.94 8.70
N CYS A 164 -8.44 5.19 7.74
CA CYS A 164 -7.13 5.45 7.17
C CYS A 164 -7.18 5.38 5.64
N MET A 165 -6.55 6.35 4.98
CA MET A 165 -6.36 6.36 3.53
C MET A 165 -4.88 6.54 3.21
N VAL A 166 -4.36 5.66 2.37
CA VAL A 166 -3.01 5.75 1.79
C VAL A 166 -3.16 6.02 0.30
N VAL A 167 -2.45 7.04 -0.21
CA VAL A 167 -2.41 7.35 -1.64
C VAL A 167 -0.98 7.24 -2.13
N VAL A 168 -0.76 6.36 -3.12
CA VAL A 168 0.53 6.10 -3.74
C VAL A 168 0.60 6.87 -5.06
N SER A 169 1.59 7.74 -5.22
CA SER A 169 1.84 8.51 -6.45
C SER A 169 3.02 7.97 -7.22
N ALA A 170 2.93 7.95 -8.56
CA ALA A 170 4.00 7.44 -9.42
C ALA A 170 5.26 8.32 -9.48
N GLY A 171 5.13 9.58 -9.10
CA GLY A 171 6.23 10.53 -9.07
C GLY A 171 6.23 11.34 -7.78
N LYS A 172 7.09 12.36 -7.76
CA LYS A 172 7.22 13.25 -6.60
C LYS A 172 5.91 13.97 -6.31
N ILE A 173 5.48 13.89 -5.07
CA ILE A 173 4.23 14.54 -4.64
C ILE A 173 4.47 16.06 -4.51
N PRO A 174 3.68 16.92 -5.17
CA PRO A 174 3.84 18.36 -5.05
C PRO A 174 3.64 18.86 -3.60
N PRO A 175 4.43 19.84 -3.11
CA PRO A 175 4.32 20.35 -1.74
C PRO A 175 2.93 20.85 -1.37
N MET A 176 2.21 21.45 -2.32
CA MET A 176 0.82 21.88 -2.13
C MET A 176 -0.11 20.72 -1.77
N VAL A 177 0.08 19.56 -2.41
CA VAL A 177 -0.72 18.35 -2.13
C VAL A 177 -0.36 17.75 -0.78
N ARG A 178 0.93 17.75 -0.41
CA ARG A 178 1.37 17.33 0.94
C ARG A 178 0.75 18.21 2.03
N ARG A 179 0.70 19.53 1.82
CA ARG A 179 0.04 20.46 2.73
C ARG A 179 -1.47 20.21 2.80
N GLY A 180 -2.12 20.09 1.64
CA GLY A 180 -3.54 19.79 1.55
C GLY A 180 -3.92 18.49 2.26
N ALA A 181 -3.14 17.42 2.11
CA ALA A 181 -3.38 16.16 2.82
C ALA A 181 -3.30 16.31 4.35
N ARG A 182 -2.33 17.10 4.87
CA ARG A 182 -2.22 17.37 6.31
C ARG A 182 -3.40 18.17 6.86
N GLU A 183 -3.87 19.15 6.09
CA GLU A 183 -5.06 19.93 6.44
C GLU A 183 -6.32 19.03 6.41
N LEU A 184 -6.43 18.16 5.40
CA LEU A 184 -7.55 17.23 5.25
C LEU A 184 -7.57 16.12 6.30
N SER A 185 -6.41 15.67 6.79
CA SER A 185 -6.32 14.72 7.90
C SER A 185 -6.65 15.35 9.25
N GLY A 186 -6.42 16.66 9.42
CA GLY A 186 -6.68 17.37 10.68
C GLY A 186 -8.14 17.71 10.95
N PHE A 187 -9.07 17.36 10.05
CA PHE A 187 -10.50 17.58 10.30
C PHE A 187 -10.99 16.62 11.39
N LEU A 188 -11.61 17.19 12.42
CA LEU A 188 -12.18 16.45 13.54
C LEU A 188 -13.68 16.22 13.33
N ARG A 189 -14.18 15.08 13.83
CA ARG A 189 -15.62 14.79 13.90
C ARG A 189 -16.28 15.77 14.88
N ALA A 190 -17.39 16.37 14.43
CA ALA A 190 -18.16 17.28 15.26
C ALA A 190 -18.70 16.54 16.50
N GLY A 191 -18.32 17.00 17.70
CA GLY A 191 -18.80 16.48 18.98
C GLY A 191 -17.86 15.51 19.70
N THR A 192 -17.01 14.75 19.00
CA THR A 192 -16.09 13.78 19.64
C THR A 192 -14.64 14.28 19.72
N GLY A 193 -14.25 15.24 18.88
CA GLY A 193 -12.87 15.74 18.82
C GLY A 193 -11.88 14.74 18.22
N GLU A 194 -12.36 13.61 17.69
CA GLU A 194 -11.54 12.58 17.04
C GLU A 194 -11.30 12.93 15.57
N GLU A 195 -10.12 12.60 15.05
CA GLU A 195 -9.81 12.76 13.63
C GLU A 195 -10.79 11.94 12.77
N ILE A 196 -11.34 12.55 11.72
CA ILE A 196 -12.29 11.85 10.83
C ILE A 196 -11.59 10.69 10.13
N MET A 197 -10.38 10.95 9.62
CA MET A 197 -9.55 9.98 8.91
C MET A 197 -8.09 10.42 8.86
N SER A 198 -7.17 9.47 8.92
CA SER A 198 -5.75 9.72 8.63
C SER A 198 -5.48 9.60 7.13
N ILE A 199 -4.70 10.54 6.59
CA ILE A 199 -4.32 10.57 5.18
C ILE A 199 -2.80 10.47 5.08
N GLN A 200 -2.32 9.45 4.39
CA GLN A 200 -0.91 9.23 4.13
C GLN A 200 -0.64 9.28 2.62
N LEU A 201 0.41 10.00 2.24
CA LEU A 201 0.87 10.04 0.85
C LEU A 201 2.24 9.36 0.77
N LEU A 202 2.38 8.42 -0.17
CA LEU A 202 3.61 7.65 -0.41
C LEU A 202 3.99 7.76 -1.89
N GLU A 203 5.27 7.68 -2.18
CA GLU A 203 5.76 7.63 -3.56
C GLU A 203 6.00 6.18 -3.99
N GLU A 204 5.75 5.85 -5.27
CA GLU A 204 6.00 4.50 -5.82
C GLU A 204 7.47 4.08 -5.61
N ASP A 205 8.40 5.04 -5.71
CA ASP A 205 9.83 4.79 -5.49
C ASP A 205 10.16 4.45 -4.03
N GLU A 206 9.42 4.99 -3.05
CA GLU A 206 9.59 4.66 -1.62
C GLU A 206 9.12 3.23 -1.31
N LEU A 207 8.11 2.75 -2.03
CA LEU A 207 7.54 1.41 -1.87
C LEU A 207 8.22 0.35 -2.76
N ALA A 208 9.04 0.75 -3.74
CA ALA A 208 9.71 -0.17 -4.64
C ALA A 208 10.64 -1.17 -3.92
N TYR A 209 11.03 -0.87 -2.68
CA TYR A 209 11.78 -1.73 -1.78
C TYR A 209 11.10 -1.77 -0.41
N ASN A 210 10.86 -2.95 0.15
CA ASN A 210 10.32 -3.07 1.50
C ASN A 210 11.43 -2.89 2.54
N ILE A 211 11.45 -1.73 3.19
CA ILE A 211 12.42 -1.38 4.22
C ILE A 211 12.37 -2.27 5.47
N ALA A 212 11.20 -2.81 5.83
CA ALA A 212 11.02 -3.62 7.03
C ALA A 212 11.75 -4.97 6.94
N ARG A 213 12.14 -5.37 5.73
CA ARG A 213 12.81 -6.63 5.44
C ARG A 213 14.31 -6.49 5.24
N HIS A 214 14.84 -5.28 5.36
CA HIS A 214 16.28 -5.07 5.25
C HIS A 214 16.99 -5.65 6.49
N GLU A 215 18.12 -6.33 6.29
CA GLU A 215 18.86 -7.01 7.36
C GLU A 215 19.23 -6.08 8.53
N THR A 216 19.56 -4.82 8.24
CA THR A 216 19.94 -3.84 9.27
C THR A 216 18.74 -3.25 10.02
N VAL A 217 17.51 -3.53 9.57
CA VAL A 217 16.28 -2.99 10.16
C VAL A 217 15.71 -4.04 11.09
N PRO A 218 15.68 -3.78 12.42
CA PRO A 218 15.08 -4.72 13.37
C PRO A 218 13.56 -4.77 13.22
N GLN A 219 12.94 -5.76 13.84
CA GLN A 219 11.49 -5.85 13.92
C GLN A 219 10.94 -4.72 14.82
N HIS A 220 9.90 -4.05 14.34
CA HIS A 220 9.21 -2.98 15.04
C HIS A 220 7.75 -3.39 15.27
N GLU A 221 7.31 -3.39 16.51
CA GLU A 221 5.95 -3.67 16.93
C GLU A 221 5.33 -2.45 17.61
N VAL A 222 4.08 -2.16 17.29
CA VAL A 222 3.37 -1.00 17.85
C VAL A 222 2.64 -1.44 19.10
N LEU A 223 2.85 -0.75 20.22
CA LEU A 223 2.04 -0.97 21.40
C LEU A 223 0.68 -0.28 21.23
N SER A 224 -0.40 -1.01 21.51
CA SER A 224 -1.73 -0.42 21.60
C SER A 224 -1.77 0.64 22.71
N PRO A 225 -2.74 1.58 22.68
CA PRO A 225 -2.86 2.62 23.71
C PRO A 225 -2.98 2.04 25.13
N GLU A 226 -3.65 0.89 25.28
CA GLU A 226 -3.82 0.19 26.55
C GLU A 226 -2.50 -0.43 27.03
N GLU A 227 -1.81 -1.17 26.15
CA GLU A 227 -0.50 -1.77 26.45
C GLU A 227 0.56 -0.71 26.75
N ALA A 228 0.55 0.41 26.01
CA ALA A 228 1.45 1.52 26.24
C ALA A 228 1.26 2.12 27.64
N GLN A 229 0.00 2.31 28.08
CA GLN A 229 -0.28 2.81 29.43
C GLN A 229 0.17 1.81 30.51
N LEU A 230 -0.14 0.52 30.33
CA LEU A 230 0.29 -0.54 31.25
C LEU A 230 1.81 -0.62 31.33
N PHE A 231 2.51 -0.56 30.20
CA PHE A 231 3.97 -0.55 30.13
C PHE A 231 4.57 0.62 30.92
N LEU A 232 4.08 1.84 30.70
CA LEU A 232 4.55 3.03 31.42
C LEU A 232 4.30 2.92 32.92
N GLN A 233 3.14 2.41 33.34
CA GLN A 233 2.80 2.19 34.74
C GLN A 233 3.69 1.12 35.40
N GLN A 234 3.87 -0.03 34.75
CA GLN A 234 4.70 -1.13 35.26
C GLN A 234 6.17 -0.72 35.42
N ARG A 235 6.69 0.07 34.49
CA ARG A 235 8.07 0.56 34.52
C ARG A 235 8.24 1.85 35.34
N GLN A 236 7.15 2.46 35.78
CA GLN A 236 7.14 3.74 36.50
C GLN A 236 7.92 4.84 35.76
N ILE A 237 7.82 4.85 34.43
CA ILE A 237 8.47 5.84 33.56
C ILE A 237 7.43 6.72 32.88
N SER A 238 7.80 7.96 32.60
CA SER A 238 6.98 8.85 31.80
C SER A 238 7.30 8.70 30.31
N LEU A 239 6.32 9.02 29.47
CA LEU A 239 6.47 8.96 28.01
C LEU A 239 7.71 9.74 27.53
N SER A 240 7.97 10.92 28.11
CA SER A 240 9.08 11.80 27.75
C SER A 240 10.47 11.27 28.10
N GLN A 241 10.56 10.25 28.96
CA GLN A 241 11.81 9.57 29.32
C GLN A 241 12.21 8.51 28.29
N LEU A 242 11.29 8.10 27.41
CA LEU A 242 11.61 7.16 26.36
C LEU A 242 12.51 7.81 25.29
N PRO A 243 13.47 7.06 24.73
CA PRO A 243 14.20 7.49 23.54
C PRO A 243 13.23 7.85 22.41
N ARG A 244 13.57 8.90 21.66
CA ARG A 244 12.67 9.47 20.65
C ARG A 244 12.96 8.91 19.27
N ILE A 245 11.92 8.75 18.47
CA ILE A 245 11.99 8.48 17.03
C ILE A 245 11.13 9.51 16.29
N LEU A 246 11.63 10.03 15.16
CA LEU A 246 10.94 11.07 14.40
C LEU A 246 9.74 10.49 13.66
N LYS A 247 8.67 11.26 13.51
CA LYS A 247 7.56 10.92 12.61
C LYS A 247 8.01 10.71 11.16
N GLU A 248 9.06 11.40 10.75
CA GLU A 248 9.65 11.30 9.42
C GLU A 248 10.52 10.04 9.22
N ASP A 249 10.74 9.24 10.26
CA ASP A 249 11.48 7.99 10.13
C ASP A 249 10.77 7.02 9.17
N PRO A 250 11.49 6.36 8.25
CA PRO A 250 10.87 5.45 7.27
C PRO A 250 10.03 4.34 7.89
N MET A 251 10.46 3.75 9.01
CA MET A 251 9.70 2.67 9.67
C MET A 251 8.44 3.21 10.34
N VAL A 252 8.51 4.39 10.92
CA VAL A 252 7.36 5.08 11.52
C VAL A 252 6.33 5.44 10.45
N ALA A 253 6.79 5.92 9.29
CA ALA A 253 5.94 6.15 8.13
C ALA A 253 5.35 4.83 7.59
N TYR A 254 6.15 3.77 7.46
CA TYR A 254 5.70 2.45 6.98
C TYR A 254 4.60 1.87 7.87
N LEU A 255 4.73 1.95 9.20
CA LEU A 255 3.71 1.49 10.13
C LEU A 255 2.55 2.49 10.31
N GLY A 256 2.69 3.73 9.84
CA GLY A 256 1.64 4.75 9.88
C GLY A 256 1.37 5.30 11.28
N LEU A 257 2.41 5.46 12.11
CA LEU A 257 2.24 5.79 13.52
C LEU A 257 1.94 7.26 13.75
N ALA A 258 1.13 7.52 14.78
CA ALA A 258 0.83 8.85 15.25
C ALA A 258 1.89 9.34 16.25
N ARG A 259 1.91 10.65 16.51
CA ARG A 259 2.75 11.23 17.55
C ARG A 259 2.29 10.70 18.91
N GLY A 260 3.25 10.36 19.78
CA GLY A 260 2.97 9.80 21.10
C GLY A 260 2.82 8.27 21.11
N SER A 261 2.74 7.61 19.95
CA SER A 261 2.80 6.15 19.88
C SER A 261 4.14 5.63 20.40
N ILE A 262 4.11 4.46 21.05
CA ILE A 262 5.30 3.75 21.54
C ILE A 262 5.56 2.56 20.62
N VAL A 263 6.81 2.45 20.15
CA VAL A 263 7.29 1.36 19.32
C VAL A 263 8.23 0.49 20.13
N LYS A 264 7.93 -0.81 20.16
CA LYS A 264 8.79 -1.87 20.67
C LYS A 264 9.70 -2.33 19.53
N ILE A 265 10.99 -2.44 19.80
CA ILE A 265 12.01 -2.80 18.82
C ILE A 265 12.75 -4.03 19.34
N HIS A 266 12.70 -5.12 18.59
CA HIS A 266 13.41 -6.36 18.91
C HIS A 266 14.70 -6.44 18.12
N ARG A 267 15.81 -6.57 18.83
CA ARG A 267 17.14 -6.64 18.22
C ARG A 267 17.87 -7.88 18.66
N ASP A 268 18.27 -8.69 17.68
CA ASP A 268 19.14 -9.82 17.89
C ASP A 268 20.57 -9.38 17.63
N THR A 269 21.40 -9.42 18.67
CA THR A 269 22.83 -9.14 18.53
C THR A 269 23.64 -10.39 18.83
N LYS A 270 24.71 -10.59 18.04
CA LYS A 270 25.62 -11.73 18.22
C LYS A 270 26.28 -11.77 19.60
N GLU A 271 26.47 -10.60 20.21
CA GLU A 271 27.25 -10.44 21.45
C GLU A 271 26.39 -10.56 22.71
N SER A 272 25.14 -10.09 22.69
CA SER A 272 24.34 -9.91 23.92
C SER A 272 23.00 -10.64 23.89
N GLY A 273 22.71 -11.41 22.83
CA GLY A 273 21.43 -12.08 22.64
C GLY A 273 20.31 -11.13 22.19
N PRO A 274 19.05 -11.62 22.17
CA PRO A 274 17.88 -10.81 21.85
C PRO A 274 17.63 -9.79 22.96
N TYR A 275 17.43 -8.52 22.61
CA TYR A 275 16.98 -7.48 23.54
C TYR A 275 15.86 -6.62 22.96
N GLU A 276 15.07 -6.03 23.85
CA GLU A 276 13.95 -5.17 23.51
C GLU A 276 14.26 -3.71 23.87
N MET A 277 13.95 -2.80 22.95
CA MET A 277 14.05 -1.34 23.16
C MET A 277 12.71 -0.69 22.87
N TYR A 278 12.35 0.32 23.65
CA TYR A 278 11.09 1.06 23.47
C TYR A 278 11.40 2.51 23.08
N ARG A 279 10.71 3.03 22.07
CA ARG A 279 10.86 4.41 21.59
C ARG A 279 9.53 5.11 21.45
N GLN A 280 9.49 6.42 21.73
CA GLN A 280 8.32 7.26 21.53
C GLN A 280 8.42 8.04 20.20
N VAL A 281 7.35 8.05 19.42
CA VAL A 281 7.23 8.87 18.21
C VAL A 281 6.97 10.34 18.55
N ILE A 282 7.73 11.25 17.92
CA ILE A 282 7.59 12.72 18.05
C ILE A 282 7.31 13.42 16.71
#